data_AF-A0A165LYR8-F1
#
_entry.id   AF-A0A165LYR8-F1
#
_cell.length_a   1.000
_cell.length_b   1.000
_cell.length_c   1.000
_cell.angle_alpha   90.00
_cell.angle_beta   90.00
_cell.angle_gamma   90.00
#
_symmetry.space_group_name_H-M   'P 1'
#
loop_
_entity.id
_entity.type
_entity.pdbx_description
1 polymer ?
#
loop_
_entity_poly.entity_id
_entity_poly.type
_entity_poly.pdbx_seq_one_letter_code
_entity_poly.pdbx_strand_id
1 'polypeptide(L)'
;HHLYDFPSAAIQQAVFEYGRSLSGGVPTWFTEICCEYRVHAGDYDPTMLSGLRMAHLVWQSFTYAEDSHWDWWTALSNAIGCTLSDSSTCWDGIQSSGWDDGLIYYDPDYNSTQNYDLKVTKRYSVLKHF
;
A
#
# COMPACT_ATOMS: atom_id res chain seq x y z
N HIS A 1 -12.42 -2.41 7.95
CA HIS A 1 -12.91 -2.30 6.55
C HIS A 1 -11.73 -2.02 5.65
N HIS A 2 -11.85 -2.28 4.35
CA HIS A 2 -10.76 -2.14 3.36
C HIS A 2 -11.17 -1.09 2.32
N LEU A 3 -10.21 -0.41 1.67
CA LEU A 3 -10.49 0.65 0.67
C LEU A 3 -10.16 0.26 -0.78
N TYR A 4 -10.18 -1.03 -1.12
CA TYR A 4 -9.86 -1.52 -2.48
C TYR A 4 -10.77 -0.96 -3.58
N ASP A 5 -12.01 -0.60 -3.25
CA ASP A 5 -12.96 -0.01 -4.21
C ASP A 5 -12.77 1.51 -4.37
N PHE A 6 -11.79 2.11 -3.69
CA PHE A 6 -11.54 3.56 -3.64
C PHE A 6 -12.83 4.39 -3.46
N PRO A 7 -13.64 4.10 -2.43
CA PRO A 7 -14.95 4.70 -2.26
C PRO A 7 -14.85 6.21 -2.06
N SER A 8 -15.90 6.94 -2.46
CA SER A 8 -16.00 8.37 -2.23
C SER A 8 -16.04 8.70 -0.73
N ALA A 9 -15.69 9.94 -0.37
CA ALA A 9 -15.76 10.43 1.01
C ALA A 9 -17.14 10.18 1.66
N ALA A 10 -18.23 10.35 0.90
CA ALA A 10 -19.58 10.13 1.40
C ALA A 10 -19.85 8.66 1.77
N ILE A 11 -19.30 7.71 0.99
CA ILE A 11 -19.42 6.28 1.30
C ILE A 11 -18.56 5.93 2.52
N GLN A 12 -17.36 6.49 2.62
CA GLN A 12 -16.48 6.27 3.79
C GLN A 12 -17.12 6.79 5.09
N GLN A 13 -17.72 7.99 5.06
CA GLN A 13 -18.48 8.54 6.18
C GLN A 13 -19.67 7.66 6.58
N ALA A 14 -20.40 7.12 5.59
CA ALA A 14 -21.51 6.23 5.87
C ALA A 14 -21.05 4.93 6.56
N VAL A 15 -19.90 4.36 6.16
CA VAL A 15 -19.31 3.18 6.81
C VAL A 15 -19.01 3.46 8.29
N PHE A 16 -18.44 4.63 8.59
CA PHE A 16 -18.20 5.07 9.97
C PHE A 16 -19.51 5.16 10.77
N GLU A 17 -20.49 5.90 10.27
CA GLU A 17 -21.76 6.14 10.97
C GLU A 17 -22.49 4.83 11.25
N TYR A 18 -22.57 3.95 10.24
CA TYR A 18 -23.19 2.64 10.41
C TYR A 18 -22.40 1.74 11.35
N GLY A 19 -21.08 1.64 11.19
CA GLY A 19 -20.22 0.81 12.03
C GLY A 19 -20.31 1.21 13.50
N ARG A 20 -20.27 2.52 13.78
CA ARG A 20 -20.37 3.07 15.13
C ARG A 20 -21.77 2.87 15.74
N SER A 21 -22.82 3.12 14.95
CA SER A 21 -24.21 2.94 15.41
C SER A 21 -24.49 1.48 15.80
N LEU A 22 -24.08 0.53 14.95
CA LEU A 22 -24.31 -0.90 15.16
C LEU A 22 -23.45 -1.51 16.26
N SER A 23 -22.28 -0.93 16.53
CA SER A 23 -21.34 -1.42 17.55
C SER A 23 -21.54 -0.81 18.94
N GLY A 24 -22.51 0.10 19.12
CA GLY A 24 -22.70 0.81 20.39
C GLY A 24 -21.63 1.87 20.67
N GLY A 25 -21.02 2.44 19.61
CA GLY A 25 -20.09 3.56 19.72
C GLY A 25 -18.62 3.23 19.45
N VAL A 26 -18.29 2.01 19.02
CA VAL A 26 -16.91 1.60 18.75
C VAL A 26 -16.42 2.23 17.43
N PRO A 27 -15.25 2.91 17.41
CA PRO A 27 -14.68 3.43 16.18
C PRO A 27 -14.33 2.30 15.20
N THR A 28 -14.45 2.59 13.90
CA THR A 28 -14.05 1.64 12.86
C THR A 28 -12.52 1.58 12.73
N TRP A 29 -12.04 0.48 12.16
CA TRP A 29 -10.64 0.27 11.81
C TRP A 29 -10.54 0.10 10.31
N PHE A 30 -9.54 0.73 9.72
CA PHE A 30 -9.04 0.36 8.40
C PHE A 30 -7.99 -0.73 8.57
N THR A 31 -8.22 -1.88 7.96
CA THR A 31 -7.44 -3.10 8.25
C THR A 31 -6.65 -3.62 7.05
N GLU A 32 -6.85 -3.05 5.86
CA GLU A 32 -6.16 -3.54 4.68
C GLU A 32 -6.28 -2.60 3.47
N ILE A 33 -5.15 -2.42 2.79
CA ILE A 33 -5.09 -2.08 1.37
C ILE A 33 -3.77 -2.58 0.81
N CYS A 34 -3.81 -2.97 -0.46
CA CYS A 34 -2.65 -2.97 -1.33
C CYS A 34 -3.03 -2.40 -2.69
N CYS A 35 -2.02 -1.87 -3.37
CA CYS A 35 -2.02 -1.38 -4.74
C CYS A 35 -3.11 -0.32 -5.04
N GLU A 36 -2.77 0.98 -4.94
CA GLU A 36 -3.65 2.02 -5.51
C GLU A 36 -3.71 1.87 -7.04
N TYR A 37 -4.93 1.72 -7.58
CA TYR A 37 -5.18 1.57 -9.01
C TYR A 37 -5.20 2.93 -9.73
N ARG A 38 -4.43 3.09 -10.81
CA ARG A 38 -4.70 4.18 -11.79
C ARG A 38 -4.64 3.81 -13.26
N VAL A 39 -3.95 2.74 -13.66
CA VAL A 39 -3.87 2.34 -15.09
C VAL A 39 -3.98 0.83 -15.26
N HIS A 40 -3.20 0.06 -14.48
CA HIS A 40 -3.30 -1.40 -14.37
C HIS A 40 -3.28 -1.78 -12.89
N ALA A 41 -3.88 -2.92 -12.54
CA ALA A 41 -3.91 -3.43 -11.16
C ALA A 41 -2.53 -3.91 -10.65
N GLY A 42 -1.46 -3.74 -11.43
CA GLY A 42 -0.12 -4.21 -11.09
C GLY A 42 0.92 -3.36 -11.79
N ASP A 43 1.49 -2.42 -11.05
CA ASP A 43 2.82 -1.91 -11.28
C ASP A 43 3.52 -1.90 -9.91
N TYR A 44 4.83 -2.19 -9.87
CA TYR A 44 5.68 -1.83 -8.74
C TYR A 44 6.12 -0.37 -8.95
N ASP A 45 5.78 0.52 -8.02
CA ASP A 45 6.17 1.92 -7.99
C ASP A 45 6.82 2.25 -6.64
N PRO A 46 8.16 2.28 -6.54
CA PRO A 46 8.86 2.61 -5.31
C PRO A 46 8.95 4.11 -5.04
N THR A 47 8.43 4.95 -5.93
CA THR A 47 8.69 6.39 -5.97
C THR A 47 7.76 7.18 -5.05
N MET A 48 7.98 8.50 -4.96
CA MET A 48 7.12 9.39 -4.18
C MET A 48 5.66 9.41 -4.67
N LEU A 49 5.40 9.05 -5.93
CA LEU A 49 4.05 9.05 -6.47
C LEU A 49 3.16 8.04 -5.72
N SER A 50 3.61 6.80 -5.57
CA SER A 50 2.92 5.79 -4.78
C SER A 50 2.89 6.11 -3.28
N GLY A 51 3.93 6.77 -2.77
CA GLY A 51 3.96 7.27 -1.39
C GLY A 51 2.85 8.28 -1.10
N LEU A 52 2.68 9.30 -1.95
CA LEU A 52 1.66 10.33 -1.78
C LEU A 52 0.23 9.80 -1.95
N ARG A 53 0.07 8.82 -2.85
CA ARG A 53 -1.13 8.01 -3.03
C ARG A 53 -1.57 7.32 -1.74
N MET A 54 -0.65 6.58 -1.11
CA MET A 54 -0.90 5.97 0.20
C MET A 54 -1.17 7.02 1.28
N ALA A 55 -0.44 8.14 1.31
CA ALA A 55 -0.69 9.22 2.27
C ALA A 55 -2.12 9.76 2.18
N HIS A 56 -2.65 9.88 0.97
CA HIS A 56 -4.03 10.30 0.75
C HIS A 56 -5.03 9.28 1.30
N LEU A 57 -4.80 7.97 1.12
CA LEU A 57 -5.63 6.92 1.69
C LEU A 57 -5.62 6.93 3.23
N VAL A 58 -4.44 7.06 3.85
CA VAL A 58 -4.33 7.17 5.32
C VAL A 58 -5.10 8.39 5.82
N TRP A 59 -4.94 9.53 5.16
CA TRP A 59 -5.67 10.75 5.50
C TRP A 59 -7.19 10.58 5.35
N GLN A 60 -7.66 9.93 4.29
CA GLN A 60 -9.08 9.66 4.07
C GLN A 60 -9.66 8.76 5.17
N SER A 61 -8.96 7.68 5.55
CA SER A 61 -9.38 6.81 6.64
C SER A 61 -9.56 7.57 7.96
N PHE A 62 -8.63 8.45 8.30
CA PHE A 62 -8.72 9.23 9.54
C PHE A 62 -9.71 10.40 9.50
N THR A 63 -9.97 10.98 8.32
CA THR A 63 -10.81 12.20 8.21
C THR A 63 -12.24 11.95 7.75
N TYR A 64 -12.49 10.91 6.96
CA TYR A 64 -13.83 10.57 6.47
C TYR A 64 -14.40 9.34 7.17
N ALA A 65 -13.61 8.29 7.37
CA ALA A 65 -14.08 7.11 8.11
C ALA A 65 -13.82 7.21 9.62
N GLU A 66 -13.16 8.28 10.08
CA GLU A 66 -12.77 8.49 11.49
C GLU A 66 -12.15 7.22 12.12
N ASP A 67 -11.38 6.48 11.33
CA ASP A 67 -10.83 5.20 11.77
C ASP A 67 -9.85 5.43 12.92
N SER A 68 -9.84 4.52 13.90
CA SER A 68 -8.87 4.56 15.00
C SER A 68 -7.59 3.76 14.73
N HIS A 69 -7.52 3.14 13.55
CA HIS A 69 -6.45 2.25 13.16
C HIS A 69 -6.30 2.18 11.64
N TRP A 70 -5.07 1.96 11.16
CA TRP A 70 -4.77 1.83 9.75
C TRP A 70 -3.66 0.81 9.50
N ASP A 71 -4.00 -0.28 8.81
CA ASP A 71 -3.07 -1.34 8.42
C ASP A 71 -2.81 -1.38 6.92
N TRP A 72 -1.53 -1.53 6.55
CA TRP A 72 -1.15 -1.94 5.21
C TRP A 72 -1.19 -3.47 5.07
N TRP A 73 -1.48 -3.97 3.87
CA TRP A 73 -1.59 -5.41 3.62
C TRP A 73 -0.27 -6.19 3.80
N THR A 74 0.67 -6.07 2.84
CA THR A 74 1.90 -6.86 2.84
C THR A 74 3.11 -6.00 3.22
N ALA A 75 3.79 -6.34 4.31
CA ALA A 75 5.00 -5.62 4.72
C ALA A 75 6.20 -5.87 3.77
N LEU A 76 6.42 -7.13 3.36
CA LEU A 76 7.56 -7.59 2.56
C LEU A 76 7.08 -8.38 1.33
N SER A 77 7.51 -7.98 0.13
CA SER A 77 7.13 -8.63 -1.13
C SER A 77 8.31 -8.87 -2.08
N ASN A 78 8.25 -9.89 -2.92
CA ASN A 78 9.17 -10.08 -4.05
C ASN A 78 8.57 -9.66 -5.39
N ALA A 79 7.38 -9.06 -5.38
CA ALA A 79 6.60 -8.77 -6.57
C ALA A 79 7.07 -7.51 -7.30
N ILE A 80 8.39 -7.37 -7.49
CA ILE A 80 8.99 -6.20 -8.16
C ILE A 80 8.72 -6.25 -9.67
N GLY A 81 8.52 -7.44 -10.23
CA GLY A 81 8.30 -7.64 -11.67
C GLY A 81 9.58 -7.84 -12.49
N CYS A 82 10.73 -7.89 -11.83
CA CYS A 82 12.06 -8.09 -12.41
C CYS A 82 13.00 -8.76 -11.41
N THR A 83 14.14 -9.25 -11.90
CA THR A 83 15.27 -9.71 -11.07
C THR A 83 16.49 -8.82 -11.28
N LEU A 84 17.43 -8.79 -10.33
CA LEU A 84 18.67 -8.04 -10.52
C LEU A 84 19.63 -8.69 -11.52
N SER A 85 19.44 -9.97 -11.84
CA SER A 85 20.10 -10.61 -12.98
C SER A 85 19.70 -9.99 -14.32
N ASP A 86 18.44 -9.56 -14.45
CA ASP A 86 17.94 -8.93 -15.66
C ASP A 86 18.32 -7.44 -15.73
N SER A 87 18.27 -6.75 -14.58
CA SER A 87 18.64 -5.33 -14.50
C SER A 87 18.96 -4.91 -13.07
N SER A 88 20.20 -4.48 -12.84
CA SER A 88 20.69 -4.00 -11.53
C SER A 88 19.95 -2.77 -10.96
N THR A 89 19.19 -2.05 -11.78
CA THR A 89 18.45 -0.83 -11.36
C THR A 89 16.95 -1.04 -11.29
N CYS A 90 16.49 -2.29 -11.43
CA CYS A 90 15.06 -2.56 -11.62
C CYS A 90 14.21 -2.20 -10.39
N TRP A 91 14.83 -2.08 -9.21
CA TRP A 91 14.18 -1.68 -7.95
C TRP A 91 14.07 -0.17 -7.77
N ASP A 92 14.70 0.65 -8.63
CA ASP A 92 14.72 2.11 -8.48
C ASP A 92 13.59 2.80 -9.26
N GLY A 93 13.01 2.11 -10.24
CA GLY A 93 12.00 2.65 -11.15
C GLY A 93 10.67 1.91 -11.05
N ILE A 94 9.70 2.43 -11.80
CA ILE A 94 8.39 1.80 -11.95
C ILE A 94 8.54 0.57 -12.85
N GLN A 95 7.96 -0.56 -12.46
CA GLN A 95 7.95 -1.81 -13.22
C GLN A 95 6.51 -2.28 -13.47
N SER A 96 6.11 -2.36 -14.72
CA SER A 96 4.73 -2.71 -15.10
C SER A 96 4.39 -4.20 -14.99
N SER A 97 5.38 -5.03 -14.73
CA SER A 97 5.23 -6.47 -14.42
C SER A 97 5.18 -6.73 -12.91
N GLY A 98 5.33 -5.68 -12.09
CA GLY A 98 5.36 -5.77 -10.63
C GLY A 98 4.01 -5.47 -9.97
N TRP A 99 4.03 -5.42 -8.64
CA TRP A 99 2.87 -5.16 -7.79
C TRP A 99 3.24 -4.22 -6.67
N ASP A 100 2.33 -3.27 -6.39
CA ASP A 100 2.42 -2.29 -5.31
C ASP A 100 1.89 -2.83 -3.97
N ASP A 101 2.22 -4.09 -3.68
CA ASP A 101 1.74 -4.83 -2.52
C ASP A 101 2.63 -4.68 -1.28
N GLY A 102 3.94 -4.61 -1.48
CA GLY A 102 4.94 -4.45 -0.42
C GLY A 102 5.15 -3.00 0.01
N LEU A 103 5.59 -2.84 1.26
CA LEU A 103 6.31 -1.64 1.72
C LEU A 103 7.82 -1.82 1.54
N ILE A 104 8.29 -3.05 1.71
CA ILE A 104 9.67 -3.51 1.57
C ILE A 104 9.69 -4.58 0.49
N TYR A 105 10.76 -4.57 -0.32
CA TYR A 105 10.94 -5.52 -1.40
C TYR A 105 12.29 -6.23 -1.36
N TYR A 106 12.35 -7.42 -1.93
CA TYR A 106 13.56 -8.24 -2.07
C TYR A 106 13.62 -8.91 -3.45
N ASP A 107 14.80 -9.37 -3.86
CA ASP A 107 14.99 -10.06 -5.13
C ASP A 107 14.16 -11.35 -5.19
N PRO A 108 13.21 -11.51 -6.14
CA PRO A 108 12.52 -12.78 -6.32
C PRO A 108 13.47 -13.95 -6.64
N ASP A 109 14.66 -13.68 -7.19
CA ASP A 109 15.67 -14.70 -7.52
C ASP A 109 16.94 -14.61 -6.65
N TYR A 110 16.80 -14.15 -5.40
CA TYR A 110 17.92 -13.98 -4.45
C TYR A 110 18.81 -15.23 -4.32
N ASN A 111 18.25 -16.43 -4.52
CA ASN A 111 19.01 -17.68 -4.43
C ASN A 111 20.00 -17.83 -5.60
N SER A 112 19.69 -17.31 -6.79
CA SER A 112 20.57 -17.35 -7.96
C SER A 112 21.43 -16.09 -8.06
N THR A 113 20.85 -14.91 -7.81
CA THR A 113 21.57 -13.62 -7.87
C THR A 113 22.47 -13.40 -6.67
N GLN A 114 22.26 -14.13 -5.57
CA GLN A 114 22.91 -13.94 -4.27
C GLN A 114 22.72 -12.51 -3.73
N ASN A 115 21.68 -11.81 -4.18
CA ASN A 115 21.30 -10.51 -3.65
C ASN A 115 20.29 -10.69 -2.51
N TYR A 116 20.74 -10.40 -1.29
CA TYR A 116 19.94 -10.46 -0.06
C TYR A 116 19.53 -9.07 0.45
N ASP A 117 19.68 -8.03 -0.38
CA ASP A 117 19.34 -6.67 -0.02
C ASP A 117 17.82 -6.51 0.09
N LEU A 118 17.41 -5.59 0.96
CA LEU A 118 16.03 -5.15 1.10
C LEU A 118 15.88 -3.72 0.63
N LYS A 119 14.85 -3.48 -0.18
CA LYS A 119 14.52 -2.14 -0.69
C LYS A 119 13.26 -1.61 -0.03
N VAL A 120 13.35 -0.45 0.59
CA VAL A 120 12.16 0.27 1.10
C VAL A 120 11.60 1.17 0.00
N THR A 121 10.28 1.16 -0.17
CA THR A 121 9.58 2.12 -1.04
C THR A 121 9.35 3.44 -0.31
N LYS A 122 8.91 4.48 -1.04
CA LYS A 122 8.47 5.71 -0.37
C LYS A 122 7.17 5.53 0.43
N ARG A 123 6.36 4.50 0.16
CA ARG A 123 5.21 4.13 1.01
C ARG A 123 5.68 3.82 2.44
N TYR A 124 6.77 3.06 2.61
CA TYR A 124 7.32 2.77 3.94
C TYR A 124 7.65 4.05 4.72
N SER A 125 8.32 5.01 4.06
CA SER A 125 8.66 6.30 4.69
C SER A 125 7.43 7.13 5.03
N VAL A 126 6.40 7.12 4.17
CA VAL A 126 5.13 7.81 4.42
C VAL A 126 4.38 7.19 5.59
N LEU A 127 4.34 5.86 5.70
CA LEU A 127 3.65 5.19 6.80
C LEU A 127 4.22 5.62 8.15
N LYS A 128 5.55 5.77 8.24
CA LYS A 128 6.25 6.26 9.45
C LYS A 128 5.86 7.69 9.87
N HIS A 129 5.30 8.51 8.98
CA HIS A 129 4.86 9.87 9.34
C HIS A 129 3.54 9.91 10.10
N PHE A 130 2.78 8.82 10.11
CA PHE A 130 1.53 8.65 10.86
C PHE A 130 1.80 7.82 12.12
#